data_AF-A0A496ZKW1-F1
#
_entry.id   AF-A0A496ZKW1-F1
#
_cell.length_a   1.000
_cell.length_b   1.000
_cell.length_c   1.000
_cell.angle_alpha   90.00
_cell.angle_beta   90.00
_cell.angle_gamma   90.00
#
_symmetry.space_group_name_H-M   'P 1'
#
loop_
_entity.id
_entity.type
_entity.pdbx_description
1 polymer ?
#
loop_
_entity_poly.entity_id
_entity_poly.type
_entity_poly.pdbx_seq_one_letter_code
_entity_poly.pdbx_strand_id
1 'polypeptide(L)'
;MNTKKLVYCLILLLVIFVSMSAEEEKSEAVNIKQLNIYEKPDKKSTILDAAGIGTEFHVISQQKNWLEVQDYLTIGWIQKEFVVLDSDPNFAGKVIVKSRCAQLTSKMGGKDNKVVKDLELGEIAEIISFKYKVASNYEVRLADGTTGWVSKKQVTKLGASSQLELDEQNFFEKTINKRGTVFYIFAAIDKWGEKSKATKNTVTVLAVILVILPFVLTSCLVNFFCSIRIVPTWLINLLLIIAAFNSLRWLFPIYMSAPIFKSFMLAVFFLLFYILWIGRELKKIQYHRCPNCHTMFATSDKGTISLGGWKWKTKTTHSDGSTSTSNHSQETLADVRKCLACGHVWKVFKIVRS
;
A
#
# COMPACT_ATOMS: atom_id res chain seq x y z
N MET A 1 10.62 -31.38 -7.48
CA MET A 1 11.03 -30.12 -6.81
C MET A 1 12.16 -30.45 -5.85
N ASN A 2 13.29 -29.72 -5.86
CA ASN A 2 14.48 -30.09 -5.09
C ASN A 2 14.26 -29.82 -3.59
N THR A 3 14.37 -30.83 -2.74
CA THR A 3 14.11 -30.78 -1.29
C THR A 3 14.86 -29.65 -0.59
N LYS A 4 16.06 -29.31 -1.08
CA LYS A 4 16.86 -28.17 -0.58
C LYS A 4 16.13 -26.83 -0.75
N LYS A 5 15.39 -26.62 -1.85
CA LYS A 5 14.65 -25.38 -2.12
C LYS A 5 13.43 -25.23 -1.22
N LEU A 6 12.79 -26.33 -0.82
CA LEU A 6 11.65 -26.33 0.09
C LEU A 6 12.07 -25.98 1.53
N VAL A 7 13.25 -26.45 1.95
CA VAL A 7 13.86 -26.11 3.24
C VAL A 7 14.22 -24.62 3.32
N TYR A 8 14.82 -24.04 2.26
CA TYR A 8 15.10 -22.59 2.23
C TYR A 8 13.82 -21.76 2.31
N CYS A 9 12.74 -22.19 1.66
CA CYS A 9 11.45 -21.49 1.70
C CYS A 9 10.82 -21.52 3.10
N LEU A 10 10.90 -22.65 3.80
CA LEU A 10 10.37 -22.80 5.17
C LEU A 10 11.18 -21.99 6.18
N ILE A 11 12.51 -21.97 6.07
CA ILE A 11 13.38 -21.15 6.93
C ILE A 11 13.10 -19.66 6.70
N LEU A 12 12.94 -19.23 5.45
CA LEU A 12 12.59 -17.85 5.13
C LEU A 12 11.22 -17.46 5.71
N LEU A 13 10.21 -18.34 5.58
CA LEU A 13 8.88 -18.14 6.17
C LEU A 13 8.92 -18.04 7.69
N LEU A 14 9.74 -18.85 8.35
CA LEU A 14 9.88 -18.87 9.80
C LEU A 14 10.57 -17.59 10.32
N VAL A 15 11.57 -17.08 9.61
CA VAL A 15 12.22 -15.78 9.90
C VAL A 15 11.26 -14.61 9.71
N ILE A 16 10.41 -14.66 8.68
CA ILE A 16 9.37 -13.65 8.44
C ILE A 16 8.31 -13.71 9.56
N PHE A 17 7.91 -14.91 9.99
CA PHE A 17 6.91 -15.11 11.04
C PHE A 17 7.39 -14.61 12.41
N VAL A 18 8.67 -14.83 12.75
CA VAL A 18 9.28 -14.32 13.99
C VAL A 18 9.37 -12.79 13.99
N SER A 19 9.58 -12.17 12.82
CA SER A 19 9.64 -10.71 12.69
C SER A 19 8.27 -10.02 12.89
N MET A 20 7.17 -10.77 12.83
CA MET A 20 5.80 -10.26 12.99
C MET A 20 5.34 -10.20 14.46
N SER A 21 6.12 -10.72 15.42
CA SER A 21 5.65 -10.98 16.79
C SER A 21 6.08 -9.96 17.85
N ALA A 22 6.60 -8.80 17.46
CA ALA A 22 6.97 -7.75 18.42
C ALA A 22 6.52 -6.38 17.92
N GLU A 23 5.22 -6.14 17.93
CA GLU A 23 4.68 -4.79 17.85
C GLU A 23 4.23 -4.41 19.26
N GLU A 24 5.07 -3.63 19.95
CA GLU A 24 4.73 -3.03 21.23
C GLU A 24 3.54 -2.10 21.00
N GLU A 25 2.44 -2.34 21.70
CA GLU A 25 1.21 -1.56 21.58
C GLU A 25 1.50 -0.10 21.99
N LYS A 26 1.70 0.76 20.98
CA LYS A 26 2.02 2.17 21.20
C LYS A 26 0.83 2.90 21.81
N SER A 27 0.86 3.10 23.11
CA SER A 27 -0.15 3.87 23.83
C SER A 27 -0.11 5.36 23.45
N GLU A 28 -1.29 5.97 23.31
CA GLU A 28 -1.45 7.40 23.05
C GLU A 28 -1.80 8.16 24.34
N ALA A 29 -1.45 9.44 24.37
CA ALA A 29 -1.76 10.34 25.48
C ALA A 29 -2.21 11.70 24.96
N VAL A 30 -3.15 12.34 25.66
CA VAL A 30 -3.62 13.69 25.36
C VAL A 30 -3.45 14.57 26.57
N ASN A 31 -2.88 15.76 26.42
CA ASN A 31 -2.74 16.67 27.55
C ASN A 31 -4.02 17.46 27.84
N ILE A 32 -4.32 17.56 29.13
CA ILE A 32 -5.47 18.31 29.64
C ILE A 32 -5.10 19.71 30.16
N LYS A 33 -3.80 20.01 30.20
CA LYS A 33 -3.24 21.31 30.56
C LYS A 33 -2.07 21.65 29.65
N GLN A 34 -1.76 22.94 29.52
CA GLN A 34 -0.52 23.36 28.88
C GLN A 34 0.66 22.77 29.64
N LEU A 35 1.60 22.17 28.90
CA LEU A 35 2.75 21.50 29.49
C LEU A 35 4.02 21.81 28.72
N ASN A 36 5.15 21.72 29.41
CA ASN A 36 6.46 21.79 28.80
C ASN A 36 6.97 20.38 28.53
N ILE A 37 7.67 20.22 27.41
CA ILE A 37 8.38 19.00 27.03
C ILE A 37 9.83 19.18 27.45
N TYR A 38 10.32 18.28 28.28
CA TYR A 38 11.63 18.36 28.90
C TYR A 38 12.62 17.39 28.25
N GLU A 39 13.91 17.72 28.26
CA GLU A 39 14.95 16.83 27.76
C GLU A 39 15.13 15.58 28.64
N LYS A 40 14.90 15.73 29.96
CA LYS A 40 15.01 14.66 30.96
C LYS A 40 13.76 14.65 31.85
N PRO A 41 13.46 13.55 32.57
CA PRO A 41 12.34 13.47 33.51
C PRO A 41 12.61 14.27 34.80
N ASP A 42 12.88 15.56 34.64
CA ASP A 42 13.18 16.52 35.70
C ASP A 42 12.67 17.92 35.30
N LYS A 43 11.94 18.58 36.20
CA LYS A 43 11.42 19.95 35.99
C LYS A 43 12.53 20.99 35.86
N LYS A 44 13.74 20.68 36.32
CA LYS A 44 14.94 21.53 36.20
C LYS A 44 15.72 21.31 34.90
N SER A 45 15.35 20.31 34.11
CA SER A 45 16.03 20.04 32.84
C SER A 45 15.63 21.04 31.76
N THR A 46 16.38 21.04 30.66
CA THR A 46 16.14 21.91 29.50
C THR A 46 14.71 21.70 28.97
N ILE A 47 13.99 22.79 28.74
CA ILE A 47 12.71 22.77 28.04
C ILE A 47 13.00 22.70 26.55
N LEU A 48 12.53 21.64 25.90
CA LEU A 48 12.66 21.43 24.46
C LEU A 48 11.53 22.14 23.70
N ASP A 49 10.31 22.07 24.22
CA ASP A 49 9.12 22.64 23.59
C ASP A 49 7.98 22.85 24.61
N ALA A 50 6.88 23.47 24.19
CA ALA A 50 5.66 23.65 24.97
C ALA A 50 4.42 23.23 24.18
N ALA A 51 3.61 22.36 24.77
CA ALA A 51 2.40 21.84 24.17
C ALA A 51 1.13 22.57 24.65
N GLY A 52 0.31 22.99 23.70
CA GLY A 52 -1.04 23.51 23.96
C GLY A 52 -1.99 22.42 24.45
N ILE A 53 -3.13 22.81 25.04
CA ILE A 53 -4.13 21.86 25.54
C ILE A 53 -4.70 21.03 24.38
N GLY A 54 -4.88 19.72 24.60
CA GLY A 54 -5.43 18.81 23.61
C GLY A 54 -4.44 18.40 22.51
N THR A 55 -3.14 18.60 22.72
CA THR A 55 -2.07 17.98 21.94
C THR A 55 -2.04 16.48 22.20
N GLU A 56 -1.93 15.72 21.12
CA GLU A 56 -1.84 14.26 21.11
C GLU A 56 -0.36 13.84 21.08
N PHE A 57 -0.02 12.80 21.83
CA PHE A 57 1.34 12.30 21.99
C PHE A 57 1.40 10.79 21.81
N HIS A 58 2.50 10.31 21.24
CA HIS A 58 2.84 8.89 21.27
C HIS A 58 3.72 8.60 22.49
N VAL A 59 3.29 7.71 23.37
CA VAL A 59 4.08 7.32 24.54
C VAL A 59 5.14 6.31 24.11
N ILE A 60 6.40 6.63 24.37
CA ILE A 60 7.56 5.78 24.11
C ILE A 60 7.90 4.96 25.37
N SER A 61 7.95 5.62 26.52
CA SER A 61 8.29 4.98 27.78
C SER A 61 7.68 5.70 28.98
N GLN A 62 7.68 5.05 30.14
CA GLN A 62 7.19 5.63 31.40
C GLN A 62 8.24 5.48 32.49
N GLN A 63 8.53 6.56 33.20
CA GLN A 63 9.40 6.55 34.37
C GLN A 63 8.75 7.32 35.53
N LYS A 64 8.29 6.59 36.54
CA LYS A 64 7.60 7.15 37.73
C LYS A 64 6.43 8.07 37.31
N ASN A 65 6.58 9.38 37.52
CA ASN A 65 5.58 10.42 37.23
C ASN A 65 5.82 11.11 35.87
N TRP A 66 6.71 10.57 35.05
CA TRP A 66 7.07 11.11 33.75
C TRP A 66 6.75 10.11 32.64
N LEU A 67 6.35 10.65 31.50
CA LEU A 67 6.17 9.91 30.27
C LEU A 67 7.15 10.47 29.25
N GLU A 68 7.93 9.58 28.65
CA GLU A 68 8.67 9.91 27.44
C GLU A 68 7.70 9.81 26.28
N VAL A 69 7.57 10.90 25.55
CA VAL A 69 6.62 11.03 24.46
C VAL A 69 7.30 11.54 23.21
N GLN A 70 6.71 11.18 22.08
CA GLN A 70 7.01 11.74 20.78
C GLN A 70 5.83 12.58 20.31
N ASP A 71 6.10 13.87 20.10
CA ASP A 71 5.31 14.76 19.25
C ASP A 71 5.89 14.71 17.81
N TYR A 72 5.23 15.35 16.84
CA TYR A 72 5.58 15.34 15.42
C TYR A 72 7.08 15.50 15.11
N LEU A 73 7.79 16.35 15.87
CA LEU A 73 9.22 16.61 15.67
C LEU A 73 10.08 16.45 16.93
N THR A 74 9.46 16.30 18.11
CA THR A 74 10.16 16.41 19.40
C THR A 74 9.95 15.15 20.20
N ILE A 75 11.05 14.57 20.71
CA ILE A 75 11.02 13.49 21.71
C ILE A 75 11.47 14.08 23.03
N GLY A 76 10.69 13.88 24.08
CA GLY A 76 11.05 14.37 25.40
C GLY A 76 10.09 13.88 26.49
N TRP A 77 10.24 14.44 27.69
CA TRP A 77 9.56 14.00 28.89
C TRP A 77 8.48 14.98 29.31
N ILE A 78 7.30 14.45 29.62
CA ILE A 78 6.15 15.21 30.11
C ILE A 78 5.63 14.64 31.43
N GLN A 79 4.93 15.46 32.21
CA GLN A 79 4.37 15.03 33.49
C GLN A 79 3.10 14.22 33.30
N LYS A 80 3.08 13.01 33.86
CA LYS A 80 1.98 12.05 33.73
C LYS A 80 0.64 12.59 34.28
N GLU A 81 0.68 13.43 35.31
CA GLU A 81 -0.52 13.99 35.95
C GLU A 81 -1.32 14.96 35.08
N PHE A 82 -0.73 15.46 33.98
CA PHE A 82 -1.38 16.41 33.07
C PHE A 82 -1.82 15.79 31.76
N VAL A 83 -1.76 14.46 31.66
CA VAL A 83 -2.20 13.73 30.47
C VAL A 83 -3.21 12.65 30.81
N VAL A 84 -4.09 12.42 29.87
CA VAL A 84 -5.03 11.29 29.86
C VAL A 84 -4.47 10.26 28.89
N LEU A 85 -4.26 9.04 29.37
CA LEU A 85 -3.88 7.92 28.53
C LEU A 85 -5.11 7.40 27.81
N ASP A 86 -4.90 6.92 26.59
CA ASP A 86 -5.99 6.36 25.77
C ASP A 86 -6.67 5.16 26.44
N SER A 87 -5.94 4.44 27.31
CA SER A 87 -6.44 3.32 28.09
C SER A 87 -7.27 3.71 29.33
N ASP A 88 -7.44 5.01 29.63
CA ASP A 88 -8.20 5.44 30.82
C ASP A 88 -9.72 5.39 30.56
N PRO A 89 -10.45 4.45 31.19
CA PRO A 89 -11.89 4.28 30.94
C PRO A 89 -12.71 5.47 31.44
N ASN A 90 -12.19 6.29 32.36
CA ASN A 90 -12.92 7.46 32.88
C ASN A 90 -13.09 8.57 31.85
N PHE A 91 -12.26 8.53 30.80
CA PHE A 91 -12.26 9.52 29.74
C PHE A 91 -12.79 8.98 28.42
N ALA A 92 -13.05 7.68 28.32
CA ALA A 92 -13.66 7.05 27.16
C ALA A 92 -14.93 7.81 26.72
N GLY A 93 -14.97 8.18 25.44
CA GLY A 93 -16.11 8.90 24.85
C GLY A 93 -16.21 10.38 25.24
N LYS A 94 -15.15 10.98 25.79
CA LYS A 94 -15.08 12.42 26.08
C LYS A 94 -14.23 13.16 25.05
N VAL A 95 -14.39 14.48 25.03
CA VAL A 95 -13.54 15.40 24.28
C VAL A 95 -13.06 16.52 25.17
N ILE A 96 -11.88 17.07 24.86
CA ILE A 96 -11.36 18.29 25.45
C ILE A 96 -11.35 19.42 24.42
N VAL A 97 -11.74 20.62 24.85
CA VAL A 97 -11.71 21.83 24.03
C VAL A 97 -10.28 22.36 23.91
N LYS A 98 -9.78 22.47 22.67
CA LYS A 98 -8.42 22.97 22.36
C LYS A 98 -8.39 24.36 21.71
N SER A 99 -9.55 24.97 21.45
CA SER A 99 -9.66 26.29 20.83
C SER A 99 -10.41 27.27 21.73
N ARG A 100 -9.90 28.50 21.86
CA ARG A 100 -10.57 29.58 22.63
C ARG A 100 -11.82 30.13 21.95
N CYS A 101 -12.04 29.80 20.68
CA CYS A 101 -13.21 30.21 19.91
C CYS A 101 -14.17 29.03 19.70
N ALA A 102 -14.07 28.01 20.54
CA ALA A 102 -14.95 26.86 20.49
C ALA A 102 -16.35 27.27 20.94
N GLN A 103 -17.35 26.86 20.16
CA GLN A 103 -18.74 27.19 20.43
C GLN A 103 -19.60 25.94 20.36
N LEU A 104 -20.53 25.85 21.30
CA LEU A 104 -21.61 24.89 21.27
C LEU A 104 -22.75 25.47 20.45
N THR A 105 -23.23 24.73 19.46
CA THR A 105 -24.29 25.18 18.55
C THR A 105 -25.52 24.30 18.64
N SER A 106 -26.70 24.87 18.34
CA SER A 106 -27.99 24.19 18.47
C SER A 106 -28.25 23.12 17.40
N LYS A 107 -27.52 23.14 16.28
CA LYS A 107 -27.71 22.26 15.13
C LYS A 107 -26.39 21.88 14.46
N MET A 108 -26.39 20.75 13.76
CA MET A 108 -25.23 20.22 13.02
C MET A 108 -24.98 20.99 11.71
N GLY A 109 -24.28 22.14 11.77
CA GLY A 109 -23.95 22.99 10.61
C GLY A 109 -25.13 23.66 9.88
N GLY A 110 -24.88 24.78 9.20
CA GLY A 110 -25.87 25.48 8.36
C GLY A 110 -25.99 26.99 8.65
N LYS A 111 -26.75 27.72 7.82
CA LYS A 111 -26.99 29.17 7.97
C LYS A 111 -27.85 29.53 9.18
N ASP A 112 -28.61 28.56 9.72
CA ASP A 112 -29.56 28.77 10.83
C ASP A 112 -29.02 28.32 12.20
N ASN A 113 -27.70 28.14 12.31
CA ASN A 113 -27.07 27.67 13.54
C ASN A 113 -26.98 28.80 14.56
N LYS A 114 -27.66 28.63 15.70
CA LYS A 114 -27.51 29.53 16.86
C LYS A 114 -26.47 29.00 17.82
N VAL A 115 -25.58 29.89 18.29
CA VAL A 115 -24.66 29.62 19.40
C VAL A 115 -25.48 29.43 20.67
N VAL A 116 -25.27 28.30 21.34
CA VAL A 116 -25.88 27.92 22.61
C VAL A 116 -25.01 28.43 23.76
N LYS A 117 -23.69 28.20 23.67
CA LYS A 117 -22.72 28.55 24.70
C LYS A 117 -21.32 28.65 24.09
N ASP A 118 -20.51 29.61 24.54
CA ASP A 118 -19.07 29.62 24.26
C ASP A 118 -18.38 28.63 25.20
N LEU A 119 -17.45 27.84 24.65
CA LEU A 119 -16.75 26.80 25.40
C LEU A 119 -15.39 27.31 25.88
N GLU A 120 -15.02 26.91 27.09
CA GLU A 120 -13.74 27.30 27.68
C GLU A 120 -12.61 26.39 27.20
N LEU A 121 -11.40 26.96 27.06
CA LEU A 121 -10.22 26.17 26.70
C LEU A 121 -9.91 25.16 27.81
N GLY A 122 -9.84 23.88 27.47
CA GLY A 122 -9.66 22.78 28.42
C GLY A 122 -10.95 22.24 29.02
N GLU A 123 -12.12 22.79 28.66
CA GLU A 123 -13.41 22.23 29.07
C GLU A 123 -13.58 20.82 28.49
N ILE A 124 -14.06 19.90 29.33
CA ILE A 124 -14.29 18.49 28.95
C ILE A 124 -15.77 18.26 28.77
N ALA A 125 -16.14 17.62 27.67
CA ALA A 125 -17.52 17.28 27.34
C ALA A 125 -17.67 15.79 26.99
N GLU A 126 -18.83 15.22 27.30
CA GLU A 126 -19.18 13.84 26.95
C GLU A 126 -19.78 13.81 25.55
N ILE A 127 -19.32 12.91 24.68
CA ILE A 127 -19.94 12.72 23.36
C ILE A 127 -21.22 11.89 23.54
N ILE A 128 -22.35 12.45 23.15
CA ILE A 128 -23.67 11.79 23.29
C ILE A 128 -24.22 11.23 21.97
N SER A 129 -23.63 11.61 20.83
CA SER A 129 -24.05 11.10 19.52
C SER A 129 -22.88 10.96 18.57
N PHE A 130 -22.62 9.73 18.14
CA PHE A 130 -21.61 9.36 17.14
C PHE A 130 -22.22 9.22 15.73
N LYS A 131 -23.48 9.61 15.56
CA LYS A 131 -24.36 9.23 14.44
C LYS A 131 -23.84 9.64 13.06
N TYR A 132 -22.83 10.51 12.97
CA TYR A 132 -22.28 10.99 11.69
C TYR A 132 -20.77 11.24 11.76
N LYS A 133 -19.94 10.23 11.49
CA LYS A 133 -18.47 10.43 11.38
C LYS A 133 -18.09 11.36 10.21
N VAL A 134 -18.89 11.45 9.15
CA VAL A 134 -18.68 12.38 8.02
C VAL A 134 -19.02 13.83 8.40
N ALA A 135 -19.75 14.06 9.49
CA ALA A 135 -20.07 15.41 9.93
C ALA A 135 -18.85 16.09 10.55
N SER A 136 -18.69 17.39 10.31
CA SER A 136 -17.62 18.22 10.87
C SER A 136 -17.74 18.49 12.37
N ASN A 137 -18.75 17.92 13.05
CA ASN A 137 -19.09 18.23 14.45
C ASN A 137 -19.34 16.96 15.29
N TYR A 138 -19.15 17.06 16.60
CA TYR A 138 -19.65 16.12 17.61
C TYR A 138 -20.86 16.72 18.31
N GLU A 139 -21.85 15.89 18.66
CA GLU A 139 -22.87 16.26 19.63
C GLU A 139 -22.35 15.90 21.03
N VAL A 140 -22.30 16.88 21.91
CA VAL A 140 -21.70 16.74 23.23
C VAL A 140 -22.65 17.22 24.33
N ARG A 141 -22.45 16.69 25.53
CA ARG A 141 -23.08 17.11 26.78
C ARG A 141 -22.02 17.65 27.73
N LEU A 142 -22.24 18.84 28.24
CA LEU A 142 -21.40 19.48 29.25
C LEU A 142 -21.77 18.97 30.66
N ALA A 143 -20.90 19.24 31.63
CA ALA A 143 -21.11 18.85 33.03
C ALA A 143 -22.38 19.48 33.65
N ASP A 144 -22.79 20.67 33.16
CA ASP A 144 -24.03 21.34 33.56
C ASP A 144 -25.30 20.74 32.92
N GLY A 145 -25.15 19.70 32.10
CA GLY A 145 -26.24 19.02 31.38
C GLY A 145 -26.58 19.65 30.02
N THR A 146 -25.99 20.79 29.67
CA THR A 146 -26.23 21.46 28.38
C THR A 146 -25.75 20.59 27.23
N THR A 147 -26.58 20.46 26.20
CA THR A 147 -26.25 19.67 25.00
C THR A 147 -26.16 20.54 23.76
N GLY A 148 -25.27 20.20 22.84
CA GLY A 148 -25.21 20.81 21.52
C GLY A 148 -24.06 20.30 20.68
N TRP A 149 -23.77 20.99 19.58
CA TRP A 149 -22.82 20.57 18.57
C TRP A 149 -21.54 21.40 18.60
N VAL A 150 -20.38 20.73 18.68
CA VAL A 150 -19.04 21.35 18.67
C VAL A 150 -18.23 20.85 17.48
N SER A 151 -17.43 21.73 16.87
CA SER A 151 -16.59 21.38 15.72
C SER A 151 -15.46 20.43 16.10
N LYS A 152 -15.26 19.37 15.30
CA LYS A 152 -14.15 18.42 15.45
C LYS A 152 -12.78 19.08 15.36
N LYS A 153 -12.67 20.23 14.68
CA LYS A 153 -11.42 20.99 14.57
C LYS A 153 -11.04 21.70 15.87
N GLN A 154 -12.01 21.92 16.75
CA GLN A 154 -11.86 22.72 17.98
C GLN A 154 -11.70 21.87 19.24
N VAL A 155 -11.82 20.54 19.10
CA VAL A 155 -11.71 19.59 20.21
C VAL A 155 -10.75 18.45 19.86
N THR A 156 -10.29 17.75 20.89
CA THR A 156 -9.50 16.50 20.79
C THR A 156 -10.22 15.42 21.58
N LYS A 157 -10.25 14.17 21.07
CA LYS A 157 -10.86 13.04 21.79
C LYS A 157 -10.00 12.64 22.98
N LEU A 158 -10.63 12.16 24.04
CA LEU A 158 -9.97 11.55 25.18
C LEU A 158 -10.39 10.08 25.26
N GLY A 159 -9.43 9.18 25.46
CA GLY A 159 -9.68 7.74 25.69
C GLY A 159 -10.17 6.93 24.46
N ALA A 160 -9.67 5.70 24.34
CA ALA A 160 -10.08 4.72 23.35
C ALA A 160 -11.24 3.93 23.90
N SER A 161 -12.43 4.34 23.53
CA SER A 161 -13.63 3.59 23.80
C SER A 161 -13.78 2.47 22.76
N SER A 162 -13.25 1.29 23.07
CA SER A 162 -13.38 0.06 22.28
C SER A 162 -14.84 -0.29 21.92
N GLN A 163 -15.78 -0.04 22.83
CA GLN A 163 -17.23 -0.17 22.57
C GLN A 163 -17.79 0.89 21.62
N LEU A 164 -17.28 2.13 21.64
CA LEU A 164 -17.73 3.16 20.69
C LEU A 164 -17.12 2.97 19.30
N GLU A 165 -15.93 2.37 19.19
CA GLU A 165 -15.40 1.94 17.89
C GLU A 165 -16.25 0.82 17.26
N LEU A 166 -16.79 -0.09 18.09
CA LEU A 166 -17.70 -1.17 17.66
C LEU A 166 -19.06 -0.64 17.17
N ASP A 167 -19.69 0.27 17.91
CA ASP A 167 -20.95 0.90 17.48
C ASP A 167 -20.76 1.80 16.24
N GLU A 168 -19.59 2.44 16.13
CA GLU A 168 -19.16 3.18 14.94
C GLU A 168 -19.06 2.25 13.73
N GLN A 169 -18.39 1.09 13.85
CA GLN A 169 -18.27 0.10 12.77
C GLN A 169 -19.65 -0.44 12.32
N ASN A 170 -20.52 -0.79 13.28
CA ASN A 170 -21.85 -1.33 13.01
C ASN A 170 -22.78 -0.31 12.30
N PHE A 171 -22.70 0.98 12.65
CA PHE A 171 -23.48 2.02 11.97
C PHE A 171 -22.98 2.30 10.54
N PHE A 172 -21.66 2.29 10.34
CA PHE A 172 -21.07 2.41 9.01
C PHE A 172 -21.52 1.28 8.10
N GLU A 173 -21.47 0.04 8.58
CA GLU A 173 -21.90 -1.14 7.82
C GLU A 173 -23.39 -1.02 7.39
N LYS A 174 -24.25 -0.55 8.29
CA LYS A 174 -25.68 -0.33 8.04
C LYS A 174 -25.98 0.80 7.05
N THR A 175 -25.15 1.86 7.04
CA THR A 175 -25.32 3.01 6.13
C THR A 175 -24.74 2.74 4.74
N ILE A 176 -23.67 1.94 4.66
CA ILE A 176 -23.01 1.54 3.41
C ILE A 176 -23.84 0.50 2.63
N ASN A 177 -24.56 -0.40 3.32
CA ASN A 177 -25.49 -1.33 2.67
C ASN A 177 -26.61 -0.65 1.86
N LYS A 178 -26.89 0.64 2.11
CA LYS A 178 -27.84 1.44 1.30
C LYS A 178 -27.23 2.07 0.04
N ARG A 179 -25.89 2.10 -0.14
CA ARG A 179 -25.22 2.85 -1.23
C ARG A 179 -24.35 2.00 -2.18
N GLY A 180 -24.36 0.68 -2.04
CA GLY A 180 -23.82 -0.25 -3.03
C GLY A 180 -22.31 -0.56 -2.89
N THR A 181 -21.98 -1.80 -3.26
CA THR A 181 -20.75 -2.57 -2.96
C THR A 181 -19.45 -1.96 -3.45
N VAL A 182 -19.48 -1.01 -4.40
CA VAL A 182 -18.27 -0.42 -4.99
C VAL A 182 -17.61 0.62 -4.06
N PHE A 183 -18.40 1.32 -3.23
CA PHE A 183 -17.86 2.25 -2.22
C PHE A 183 -17.19 1.53 -1.04
N TYR A 184 -17.53 0.26 -0.81
CA TYR A 184 -17.02 -0.56 0.29
C TYR A 184 -15.50 -0.80 0.18
N ILE A 185 -15.01 -1.01 -1.05
CA ILE A 185 -13.59 -1.30 -1.29
C ILE A 185 -12.75 -0.02 -1.11
N PHE A 186 -13.22 1.13 -1.60
CA PHE A 186 -12.50 2.41 -1.47
C PHE A 186 -12.43 2.90 -0.02
N ALA A 187 -13.54 2.82 0.73
CA ALA A 187 -13.56 3.25 2.14
C ALA A 187 -12.72 2.34 3.06
N ALA A 188 -12.63 1.04 2.77
CA ALA A 188 -11.78 0.12 3.52
C ALA A 188 -10.29 0.35 3.24
N ILE A 189 -9.93 0.73 2.00
CA ILE A 189 -8.54 1.04 1.62
C ILE A 189 -8.08 2.37 2.24
N ASP A 190 -8.90 3.42 2.20
CA ASP A 190 -8.58 4.72 2.82
C ASP A 190 -8.42 4.59 4.35
N LYS A 191 -9.29 3.81 5.01
CA LYS A 191 -9.24 3.59 6.46
C LYS A 191 -8.07 2.70 6.88
N TRP A 192 -7.64 1.76 6.02
CA TRP A 192 -6.43 0.96 6.26
C TRP A 192 -5.17 1.84 6.17
N GLY A 193 -5.13 2.80 5.24
CA GLY A 193 -4.04 3.76 5.12
C GLY A 193 -3.92 4.74 6.31
N GLU A 194 -5.03 5.12 6.94
CA GLU A 194 -5.02 5.98 8.15
C GLU A 194 -4.73 5.21 9.45
N LYS A 195 -5.22 3.97 9.62
CA LYS A 195 -5.00 3.18 10.85
C LYS A 195 -3.69 2.38 10.85
N SER A 196 -3.11 2.05 9.70
CA SER A 196 -1.82 1.35 9.69
C SER A 196 -0.68 2.32 10.01
N LYS A 197 -0.32 2.43 11.30
CA LYS A 197 0.98 2.98 11.77
C LYS A 197 2.18 2.13 11.34
N ALA A 198 2.03 1.34 10.28
CA ALA A 198 3.14 0.67 9.63
C ALA A 198 4.12 1.76 9.19
N THR A 199 5.31 1.77 9.79
CA THR A 199 6.43 2.60 9.34
C THR A 199 6.51 2.53 7.81
N LYS A 200 6.92 3.61 7.12
CA LYS A 200 7.04 3.60 5.65
C LYS A 200 7.71 2.32 5.13
N ASN A 201 8.63 1.75 5.90
CA ASN A 201 9.31 0.48 5.62
C ASN A 201 8.38 -0.75 5.67
N THR A 202 7.47 -0.90 6.64
CA THR A 202 6.53 -2.03 6.71
C THR A 202 5.46 -1.98 5.61
N VAL A 203 4.94 -0.79 5.29
CA VAL A 203 4.04 -0.62 4.12
C VAL A 203 4.78 -0.94 2.82
N THR A 204 6.03 -0.48 2.68
CA THR A 204 6.83 -0.77 1.49
C THR A 204 7.16 -2.25 1.39
N VAL A 205 7.50 -2.93 2.49
CA VAL A 205 7.79 -4.36 2.50
C VAL A 205 6.54 -5.18 2.21
N LEU A 206 5.39 -4.86 2.80
CA LEU A 206 4.11 -5.52 2.48
C LEU A 206 3.69 -5.28 1.04
N ALA A 207 3.86 -4.06 0.52
CA ALA A 207 3.58 -3.76 -0.89
C ALA A 207 4.53 -4.53 -1.82
N VAL A 208 5.82 -4.61 -1.50
CA VAL A 208 6.81 -5.37 -2.25
C VAL A 208 6.50 -6.87 -2.22
N ILE A 209 6.11 -7.42 -1.06
CA ILE A 209 5.68 -8.82 -0.93
C ILE A 209 4.40 -9.05 -1.74
N LEU A 210 3.40 -8.18 -1.65
CA LEU A 210 2.14 -8.28 -2.40
C LEU A 210 2.34 -8.13 -3.92
N VAL A 211 3.39 -7.45 -4.37
CA VAL A 211 3.73 -7.33 -5.80
C VAL A 211 4.61 -8.47 -6.30
N ILE A 212 5.57 -8.92 -5.50
CA ILE A 212 6.52 -9.99 -5.86
C ILE A 212 5.87 -11.37 -5.74
N LEU A 213 5.03 -11.61 -4.72
CA LEU A 213 4.43 -12.91 -4.47
C LEU A 213 3.56 -13.40 -5.64
N PRO A 214 2.67 -12.59 -6.26
CA PRO A 214 1.93 -13.00 -7.45
C PRO A 214 2.85 -13.28 -8.65
N PHE A 215 3.93 -12.51 -8.83
CA PHE A 215 4.89 -12.74 -9.90
C PHE A 215 5.64 -14.06 -9.73
N VAL A 216 6.08 -14.38 -8.50
CA VAL A 216 6.74 -15.64 -8.18
C VAL A 216 5.76 -16.81 -8.32
N LEU A 217 4.54 -16.69 -7.80
CA LEU A 217 3.51 -17.74 -7.90
C LEU A 217 3.11 -18.02 -9.35
N THR A 218 2.91 -16.97 -10.17
CA THR A 218 2.56 -17.13 -11.59
C THR A 218 3.73 -17.72 -12.39
N SER A 219 4.96 -17.30 -12.13
CA SER A 219 6.16 -17.91 -12.73
C SER A 219 6.32 -19.39 -12.33
N CYS A 220 6.06 -19.74 -11.07
CA CYS A 220 6.05 -21.12 -10.60
C CYS A 220 4.96 -21.97 -11.28
N LEU A 221 3.73 -21.44 -11.38
CA LEU A 221 2.62 -22.13 -12.04
C LEU A 221 2.88 -22.32 -13.53
N VAL A 222 3.36 -21.30 -14.23
CA VAL A 222 3.72 -21.41 -15.66
C VAL A 222 4.81 -22.46 -15.85
N ASN A 223 5.86 -22.45 -15.03
CA ASN A 223 6.92 -23.47 -15.11
C ASN A 223 6.41 -24.89 -14.78
N PHE A 224 5.48 -25.02 -13.83
CA PHE A 224 4.84 -26.29 -13.50
C PHE A 224 3.99 -26.81 -14.67
N PHE A 225 3.11 -26.00 -15.25
CA PHE A 225 2.30 -26.38 -16.41
C PHE A 225 3.15 -26.61 -17.66
N CYS A 226 4.24 -25.87 -17.84
CA CYS A 226 5.24 -26.10 -18.87
C CYS A 226 5.94 -27.47 -18.70
N SER A 227 6.12 -27.93 -17.46
CA SER A 227 6.70 -29.24 -17.15
C SER A 227 5.68 -30.38 -17.36
N ILE A 228 4.40 -30.09 -17.19
CA ILE A 228 3.31 -31.03 -17.49
C ILE A 228 3.11 -31.09 -19.01
N ARG A 229 3.53 -32.22 -19.61
CA ARG A 229 3.55 -32.46 -21.07
C ARG A 229 2.17 -32.53 -21.75
N ILE A 230 1.09 -32.19 -21.03
CA ILE A 230 -0.30 -32.43 -21.44
C ILE A 230 -1.00 -31.10 -21.80
N VAL A 231 -0.45 -29.96 -21.39
CA VAL A 231 -1.16 -28.67 -21.53
C VAL A 231 -0.94 -28.06 -22.92
N PRO A 232 -2.00 -27.78 -23.70
CA PRO A 232 -1.88 -27.17 -25.02
C PRO A 232 -1.37 -25.73 -24.93
N THR A 233 -0.64 -25.27 -25.94
CA THR A 233 0.06 -23.97 -25.94
C THR A 233 -0.89 -22.78 -25.76
N TRP A 234 -2.11 -22.84 -26.28
CA TRP A 234 -3.10 -21.78 -26.11
C TRP A 234 -3.54 -21.61 -24.65
N LEU A 235 -3.61 -22.70 -23.87
CA LEU A 235 -4.00 -22.64 -22.46
C LEU A 235 -2.87 -22.01 -21.61
N ILE A 236 -1.61 -22.29 -21.94
CA ILE A 236 -0.46 -21.64 -21.31
C ILE A 236 -0.48 -20.12 -21.58
N ASN A 237 -0.77 -19.74 -22.83
CA ASN A 237 -0.90 -18.32 -23.19
C ASN A 237 -2.06 -17.64 -22.44
N LEU A 238 -3.21 -18.31 -22.31
CA LEU A 238 -4.35 -17.81 -21.54
C LEU A 238 -3.99 -17.62 -20.06
N LEU A 239 -3.31 -18.58 -19.45
CA LEU A 239 -2.85 -18.49 -18.06
C LEU A 239 -1.85 -17.35 -17.85
N LEU A 240 -0.94 -17.12 -18.80
CA LEU A 240 -0.03 -15.97 -18.79
C LEU A 240 -0.77 -14.63 -18.87
N ILE A 241 -1.84 -14.54 -19.68
CA ILE A 241 -2.67 -13.34 -19.78
C ILE A 241 -3.46 -13.11 -18.49
N ILE A 242 -4.04 -14.16 -17.88
CA ILE A 242 -4.76 -14.06 -16.61
C ILE A 242 -3.80 -13.64 -15.47
N ALA A 243 -2.57 -14.18 -15.46
CA ALA A 243 -1.52 -13.78 -14.54
C ALA A 243 -1.15 -12.29 -14.70
N ALA A 244 -1.03 -11.82 -15.95
CA ALA A 244 -0.80 -10.42 -16.27
C ALA A 244 -1.88 -9.52 -15.69
N PHE A 245 -3.13 -9.85 -15.97
CA PHE A 245 -4.29 -9.07 -15.57
C PHE A 245 -4.42 -8.99 -14.05
N ASN A 246 -4.17 -10.10 -13.35
CA ASN A 246 -4.14 -10.11 -11.89
C ASN A 246 -3.00 -9.24 -11.35
N SER A 247 -1.80 -9.33 -11.92
CA SER A 247 -0.65 -8.52 -11.48
C SER A 247 -0.90 -7.01 -11.64
N LEU A 248 -1.51 -6.62 -12.76
CA LEU A 248 -1.98 -5.24 -13.00
C LEU A 248 -3.05 -4.80 -12.01
N ARG A 249 -4.01 -5.67 -11.70
CA ARG A 249 -5.07 -5.40 -10.71
C ARG A 249 -4.50 -5.15 -9.31
N TRP A 250 -3.43 -5.85 -8.91
CA TRP A 250 -2.75 -5.64 -7.62
C TRP A 250 -1.89 -4.37 -7.58
N LEU A 251 -1.39 -3.90 -8.72
CA LEU A 251 -0.66 -2.62 -8.82
C LEU A 251 -1.58 -1.40 -8.83
N PHE A 252 -2.87 -1.58 -9.18
CA PHE A 252 -3.86 -0.50 -9.28
C PHE A 252 -4.06 0.31 -7.97
N PRO A 253 -4.11 -0.28 -6.76
CA PRO A 253 -4.23 0.50 -5.52
C PRO A 253 -2.98 1.33 -5.21
N ILE A 254 -1.78 0.77 -5.45
CA ILE A 254 -0.49 1.47 -5.28
C ILE A 254 -0.39 2.67 -6.23
N TYR A 255 -0.95 2.51 -7.43
CA TYR A 255 -1.03 3.56 -8.45
C TYR A 255 -1.91 4.73 -8.00
N MET A 256 -3.04 4.45 -7.36
CA MET A 256 -4.00 5.48 -6.91
C MET A 256 -3.49 6.29 -5.71
N SER A 257 -2.53 5.77 -4.94
CA SER A 257 -1.99 6.45 -3.74
C SER A 257 -0.85 7.44 -3.98
N ALA A 258 -0.25 7.47 -5.18
CA ALA A 258 0.87 8.35 -5.51
C ALA A 258 0.46 9.48 -6.47
N PRO A 259 1.14 10.64 -6.47
CA PRO A 259 0.78 11.76 -7.34
C PRO A 259 0.72 11.32 -8.80
N ILE A 260 -0.41 11.63 -9.45
CA ILE A 260 -0.93 11.08 -10.71
C ILE A 260 0.15 10.83 -11.77
N PHE A 261 1.11 11.76 -11.92
CA PHE A 261 2.13 11.69 -12.96
C PHE A 261 3.25 10.67 -12.69
N LYS A 262 3.69 10.50 -11.44
CA LYS A 262 4.76 9.54 -11.09
C LYS A 262 4.24 8.10 -11.13
N SER A 263 2.99 7.89 -10.70
CA SER A 263 2.31 6.59 -10.78
C SER A 263 2.10 6.15 -12.23
N PHE A 264 1.71 7.07 -13.11
CA PHE A 264 1.53 6.81 -14.55
C PHE A 264 2.78 6.26 -15.21
N MET A 265 3.91 6.96 -15.07
CA MET A 265 5.16 6.53 -15.69
C MET A 265 5.62 5.18 -15.15
N LEU A 266 5.51 4.95 -13.83
CA LEU A 266 5.90 3.69 -13.21
C LEU A 266 5.03 2.51 -13.72
N ALA A 267 3.72 2.71 -13.86
CA ALA A 267 2.83 1.69 -14.42
C ALA A 267 3.15 1.36 -15.87
N VAL A 268 3.45 2.37 -16.69
CA VAL A 268 3.88 2.18 -18.10
C VAL A 268 5.19 1.39 -18.15
N PHE A 269 6.17 1.70 -17.29
CA PHE A 269 7.42 0.95 -17.23
C PHE A 269 7.21 -0.51 -16.80
N PHE A 270 6.40 -0.78 -15.79
CA PHE A 270 6.08 -2.15 -15.38
C PHE A 270 5.33 -2.93 -16.46
N LEU A 271 4.36 -2.30 -17.13
CA LEU A 271 3.64 -2.90 -18.25
C LEU A 271 4.60 -3.25 -19.39
N LEU A 272 5.49 -2.33 -19.77
CA LEU A 272 6.48 -2.56 -20.82
C LEU A 272 7.46 -3.67 -20.45
N PHE A 273 8.00 -3.64 -19.23
CA PHE A 273 8.89 -4.70 -18.74
C PHE A 273 8.18 -6.06 -18.75
N TYR A 274 6.93 -6.11 -18.33
CA TYR A 274 6.14 -7.32 -18.28
C TYR A 274 5.81 -7.87 -19.68
N ILE A 275 5.46 -7.00 -20.64
CA ILE A 275 5.26 -7.38 -22.05
C ILE A 275 6.56 -7.95 -22.63
N LEU A 276 7.71 -7.32 -22.37
CA LEU A 276 9.01 -7.80 -22.82
C LEU A 276 9.37 -9.16 -22.20
N TRP A 277 9.07 -9.34 -20.91
CA TRP A 277 9.30 -10.59 -20.19
C TRP A 277 8.44 -11.73 -20.74
N ILE A 278 7.14 -11.52 -20.92
CA ILE A 278 6.24 -12.49 -21.57
C ILE A 278 6.75 -12.82 -22.98
N GLY A 279 7.09 -11.81 -23.77
CA GLY A 279 7.60 -12.02 -25.13
C GLY A 279 8.85 -12.89 -25.17
N ARG A 280 9.73 -12.77 -24.17
CA ARG A 280 10.92 -13.62 -24.04
C ARG A 280 10.57 -15.07 -23.69
N GLU A 281 9.64 -15.29 -22.76
CA GLU A 281 9.21 -16.65 -22.39
C GLU A 281 8.43 -17.34 -23.51
N LEU A 282 7.55 -16.61 -24.21
CA LEU A 282 6.84 -17.14 -25.39
C LEU A 282 7.80 -17.59 -26.48
N LYS A 283 8.86 -16.82 -26.75
CA LYS A 283 9.90 -17.22 -27.71
C LYS A 283 10.61 -18.50 -27.29
N LYS A 284 10.94 -18.67 -26.00
CA LYS A 284 11.54 -19.92 -25.50
C LYS A 284 10.61 -21.11 -25.69
N ILE A 285 9.32 -20.94 -25.38
CA ILE A 285 8.32 -21.99 -25.56
C ILE A 285 8.22 -22.38 -27.04
N GLN A 286 8.09 -21.42 -27.95
CA GLN A 286 8.04 -21.68 -29.40
C GLN A 286 9.32 -22.37 -29.92
N TYR A 287 10.47 -22.06 -29.34
CA TYR A 287 11.76 -22.61 -29.74
C TYR A 287 11.97 -24.08 -29.30
N HIS A 288 11.43 -24.47 -28.13
CA HIS A 288 11.69 -25.78 -27.52
C HIS A 288 10.49 -26.74 -27.49
N ARG A 289 9.28 -26.27 -27.84
CA ARG A 289 8.06 -27.06 -27.77
C ARG A 289 7.59 -27.49 -29.15
N CYS A 290 7.35 -28.78 -29.33
CA CYS A 290 6.73 -29.28 -30.55
C CYS A 290 5.27 -28.80 -30.66
N PRO A 291 4.84 -28.20 -31.78
CA PRO A 291 3.45 -27.76 -31.95
C PRO A 291 2.47 -28.92 -32.09
N ASN A 292 2.93 -30.11 -32.51
CA ASN A 292 2.09 -31.28 -32.72
C ASN A 292 1.83 -32.06 -31.41
N CYS A 293 2.88 -32.49 -30.72
CA CYS A 293 2.75 -33.33 -29.51
C CYS A 293 3.04 -32.59 -28.20
N HIS A 294 3.32 -31.29 -28.25
CA HIS A 294 3.56 -30.41 -27.09
C HIS A 294 4.72 -30.80 -26.15
N THR A 295 5.57 -31.76 -26.52
CA THR A 295 6.77 -32.13 -25.73
C THR A 295 7.82 -31.01 -25.77
N MET A 296 8.33 -30.64 -24.60
CA MET A 296 9.44 -29.68 -24.43
C MET A 296 10.81 -30.37 -24.37
N PHE A 297 11.85 -29.65 -24.81
CA PHE A 297 13.27 -30.05 -24.73
C PHE A 297 13.63 -31.37 -25.43
N ALA A 298 12.75 -31.85 -26.30
CA ALA A 298 12.94 -33.06 -27.10
C ALA A 298 13.15 -32.70 -28.58
N THR A 299 13.99 -31.70 -28.88
CA THR A 299 14.16 -31.18 -30.24
C THR A 299 15.59 -31.39 -30.72
N SER A 300 15.77 -31.99 -31.88
CA SER A 300 17.05 -31.94 -32.60
C SER A 300 17.08 -30.73 -33.51
N ASP A 301 18.23 -30.06 -33.56
CA ASP A 301 18.49 -29.03 -34.55
C ASP A 301 18.74 -29.69 -35.92
N LYS A 302 18.09 -29.18 -36.97
CA LYS A 302 18.33 -29.60 -38.36
C LYS A 302 19.04 -28.53 -39.20
N GLY A 303 19.48 -27.46 -38.56
CA GLY A 303 20.16 -26.34 -39.20
C GLY A 303 19.23 -25.16 -39.47
N THR A 304 19.84 -24.09 -39.97
CA THR A 304 19.20 -22.81 -40.24
C THR A 304 19.06 -22.60 -41.74
N ILE A 305 17.88 -22.23 -42.20
CA ILE A 305 17.63 -21.84 -43.59
C ILE A 305 17.45 -20.32 -43.68
N SER A 306 18.10 -19.69 -44.68
CA SER A 306 17.84 -18.28 -45.00
C SER A 306 16.55 -18.15 -45.81
N LEU A 307 15.68 -17.25 -45.39
CA LEU A 307 14.41 -16.94 -46.06
C LEU A 307 14.48 -15.63 -46.86
N GLY A 308 15.68 -15.05 -46.99
CA GLY A 308 15.90 -13.76 -47.66
C GLY A 308 16.03 -12.59 -46.68
N GLY A 309 16.38 -11.42 -47.23
CA GLY A 309 16.68 -10.22 -46.44
C GLY A 309 16.70 -8.95 -47.28
N TRP A 310 16.73 -7.81 -46.60
CA TRP A 310 16.72 -6.49 -47.21
C TRP A 310 17.98 -5.72 -46.78
N LYS A 311 18.56 -4.96 -47.72
CA LYS A 311 19.74 -4.11 -47.49
C LYS A 311 19.33 -2.66 -47.73
N TRP A 312 19.73 -1.77 -46.85
CA TRP A 312 19.51 -0.33 -47.03
C TRP A 312 20.72 0.47 -46.55
N LYS A 313 20.82 1.73 -47.01
CA LYS A 313 21.91 2.64 -46.66
C LYS A 313 21.34 3.88 -46.00
N THR A 314 21.93 4.32 -44.90
CA THR A 314 21.61 5.60 -44.27
C THR A 314 22.81 6.54 -44.40
N LYS A 315 22.56 7.73 -44.95
CA LYS A 315 23.53 8.82 -44.98
C LYS A 315 23.25 9.78 -43.82
N THR A 316 24.27 10.06 -43.03
CA THR A 316 24.20 11.04 -41.94
C THR A 316 25.18 12.15 -42.25
N THR A 317 24.68 13.38 -42.37
CA THR A 317 25.49 14.59 -42.52
C THR A 317 25.72 15.20 -41.14
N HIS A 318 26.99 15.42 -40.81
CA HIS A 318 27.42 15.99 -39.54
C HIS A 318 27.42 17.51 -39.62
N SER A 319 27.47 18.17 -38.46
CA SER A 319 27.47 19.63 -38.35
C SER A 319 28.68 20.31 -39.01
N ASP A 320 29.76 19.56 -39.26
CA ASP A 320 30.96 20.00 -39.99
C ASP A 320 30.84 19.84 -41.52
N GLY A 321 29.68 19.40 -42.02
CA GLY A 321 29.44 19.14 -43.44
C GLY A 321 29.96 17.79 -43.94
N SER A 322 30.66 17.02 -43.11
CA SER A 322 31.08 15.66 -43.47
C SER A 322 29.87 14.73 -43.56
N THR A 323 29.91 13.76 -44.48
CA THR A 323 28.83 12.76 -44.62
C THR A 323 29.37 11.37 -44.35
N SER A 324 28.70 10.63 -43.47
CA SER A 324 28.98 9.22 -43.20
C SER A 324 27.86 8.35 -43.78
N THR A 325 28.21 7.22 -44.39
CA THR A 325 27.24 6.24 -44.91
C THR A 325 27.35 4.96 -44.10
N SER A 326 26.26 4.56 -43.45
CA SER A 326 26.15 3.25 -42.80
C SER A 326 25.33 2.31 -43.69
N ASN A 327 25.88 1.11 -43.93
CA ASN A 327 25.19 0.03 -44.62
C ASN A 327 24.51 -0.84 -43.56
N HIS A 328 23.23 -1.11 -43.73
CA HIS A 328 22.44 -1.98 -42.86
C HIS A 328 21.96 -3.18 -43.65
N SER A 329 21.94 -4.34 -43.00
CA SER A 329 21.29 -5.52 -43.58
C SER A 329 20.44 -6.24 -42.54
N GLN A 330 19.28 -6.71 -42.97
CA GLN A 330 18.40 -7.54 -42.16
C GLN A 330 18.14 -8.85 -42.90
N GLU A 331 18.57 -9.97 -42.32
CA GLU A 331 18.30 -11.30 -42.83
C GLU A 331 17.24 -12.00 -41.97
N THR A 332 16.30 -12.66 -42.64
CA THR A 332 15.30 -13.50 -42.00
C THR A 332 15.79 -14.94 -42.07
N LEU A 333 16.10 -15.53 -40.92
CA LEU A 333 16.54 -16.91 -40.79
C LEU A 333 15.40 -17.74 -40.19
N ALA A 334 15.32 -19.02 -40.54
CA ALA A 334 14.46 -19.96 -39.86
C ALA A 334 15.25 -21.19 -39.41
N ASP A 335 15.25 -21.44 -38.11
CA ASP A 335 15.81 -22.66 -37.54
C ASP A 335 14.82 -23.80 -37.73
N VAL A 336 15.27 -24.88 -38.37
CA VAL A 336 14.44 -26.07 -38.60
C VAL A 336 14.63 -27.02 -37.43
N ARG A 337 13.53 -27.36 -36.75
CA ARG A 337 13.55 -28.22 -35.55
C ARG A 337 12.79 -29.50 -35.83
N LYS A 338 13.31 -30.64 -35.37
CA LYS A 338 12.61 -31.94 -35.41
C LYS A 338 12.31 -32.41 -34.00
N CYS A 339 11.07 -32.81 -33.74
CA CYS A 339 10.66 -33.43 -32.50
C CYS A 339 11.20 -34.86 -32.43
N LEU A 340 11.91 -35.20 -31.34
CA LEU A 340 12.39 -36.54 -31.06
C LEU A 340 11.27 -37.49 -30.62
N ALA A 341 10.16 -36.96 -30.07
CA ALA A 341 9.05 -37.77 -29.59
C ALA A 341 8.06 -38.17 -30.70
N CYS A 342 7.70 -37.26 -31.62
CA CYS A 342 6.71 -37.53 -32.68
C CYS A 342 7.25 -37.36 -34.10
N GLY A 343 8.52 -37.00 -34.28
CA GLY A 343 9.11 -36.80 -35.60
C GLY A 343 8.72 -35.51 -36.34
N HIS A 344 7.73 -34.75 -35.85
CA HIS A 344 7.23 -33.53 -36.46
C HIS A 344 8.34 -32.47 -36.63
N VAL A 345 8.36 -31.81 -37.79
CA VAL A 345 9.33 -30.76 -38.14
C VAL A 345 8.64 -29.41 -38.22
N TRP A 346 9.20 -28.39 -37.57
CA TRP A 346 8.68 -27.02 -37.65
C TRP A 346 9.82 -26.01 -37.77
N LYS A 347 9.46 -24.81 -38.21
CA LYS A 347 10.37 -23.69 -38.41
C LYS A 347 10.19 -22.67 -37.29
N VAL A 348 11.29 -22.18 -36.74
CA VAL A 348 11.29 -21.09 -35.76
C VAL A 348 12.00 -19.89 -36.39
N PHE A 349 11.27 -18.81 -36.58
CA PHE A 349 11.78 -17.62 -37.28
C PHE A 349 12.64 -16.77 -36.35
N LYS A 350 13.79 -16.33 -36.86
CA LYS A 350 14.72 -15.42 -36.19
C LYS A 350 15.08 -14.30 -37.16
N ILE A 351 14.92 -13.06 -36.72
CA ILE A 351 15.38 -11.88 -37.45
C ILE A 351 16.78 -11.54 -36.95
N VAL A 352 17.75 -11.45 -37.86
CA VAL A 352 19.11 -11.00 -37.57
C VAL A 352 19.31 -9.64 -38.25
N ARG A 353 19.73 -8.64 -37.47
CA ARG A 353 20.13 -7.33 -37.97
C ARG A 353 21.63 -7.18 -37.77
N SER A 354 22.34 -6.81 -38.83
CA SER A 354 23.79 -6.52 -38.83
C SER A 354 24.05 -5.03 -38.82
#